data_AF-A0A2M8L006-F1
#
_entry.id   AF-A0A2M8L006-F1
#
_cell.length_a   1.000
_cell.length_b   1.000
_cell.length_c   1.000
_cell.angle_alpha   90.00
_cell.angle_beta   90.00
_cell.angle_gamma   90.00
#
_symmetry.space_group_name_H-M   'P 1'
#
loop_
_entity.id
_entity.type
_entity.pdbx_description
1 polymer ?
#
loop_
_entity_poly.entity_id
_entity_poly.type
_entity_poly.pdbx_seq_one_letter_code
_entity_poly.pdbx_strand_id
1 'polypeptide(L)'
;MVKLLKDGEYKLVETKDHVKILMLDDAQLAWIAVNGTGEILVTSHNPHKVDYLLATGKYRLYEVKDEPKLVDQKHLELHVGRKKWQGYLLPTGLPTDKKKRARIIATKEIISAPKGSD
;
A
#
# COMPACT_ATOMS: atom_id res chain seq x y z
N MET A 1 -11.43 -14.92 -9.11
CA MET A 1 -11.28 -13.74 -9.97
C MET A 1 -10.38 -12.69 -9.33
N VAL A 2 -9.43 -12.15 -10.09
CA VAL A 2 -8.64 -10.95 -9.73
C VAL A 2 -9.05 -9.78 -10.61
N LYS A 3 -9.42 -8.64 -10.02
CA LYS A 3 -9.82 -7.42 -10.72
C LYS A 3 -8.90 -6.26 -10.35
N LEU A 4 -8.16 -5.73 -11.32
CA LEU A 4 -7.40 -4.48 -11.14
C LEU A 4 -8.38 -3.33 -10.90
N LEU A 5 -8.19 -2.62 -9.78
CA LEU A 5 -8.98 -1.45 -9.42
C LEU A 5 -8.24 -0.16 -9.79
N LYS A 6 -6.94 -0.10 -9.51
CA LYS A 6 -6.09 1.05 -9.77
C LYS A 6 -4.63 0.63 -9.84
N ASP A 7 -3.85 1.30 -10.68
CA ASP A 7 -2.39 1.24 -10.70
C ASP A 7 -1.84 2.65 -10.96
N GLY A 8 -0.56 2.84 -10.66
CA GLY A 8 0.05 4.16 -10.77
C GLY A 8 1.42 4.22 -10.12
N GLU A 9 1.80 5.41 -9.69
CA GLU A 9 3.07 5.66 -9.01
C GLU A 9 2.87 5.83 -7.52
N TYR A 10 3.80 5.28 -6.74
CA TYR A 10 3.83 5.50 -5.31
C TYR A 10 5.15 6.13 -4.89
N LYS A 11 5.07 6.88 -3.80
CA LYS A 11 6.22 7.33 -3.03
C LYS A 11 5.99 6.98 -1.57
N LEU A 12 6.99 6.40 -0.93
CA LEU A 12 7.02 6.20 0.51
C LEU A 12 8.08 7.12 1.08
N VAL A 13 7.69 7.98 2.00
CA VAL A 13 8.57 8.95 2.63
C VAL A 13 8.46 8.86 4.15
N GLU A 14 9.43 9.43 4.84
CA GLU A 14 9.43 9.58 6.29
C GLU A 14 9.62 11.06 6.65
N THR A 15 8.83 11.53 7.63
CA THR A 15 8.95 12.88 8.20
C THR A 15 10.00 12.89 9.31
N LYS A 16 10.44 14.08 9.77
CA LYS A 16 11.33 14.20 10.94
C LYS A 16 10.83 13.49 12.19
N ASP A 17 9.51 13.42 12.37
CA ASP A 17 8.89 12.78 13.53
C ASP A 17 8.74 11.26 13.35
N HIS A 18 9.49 10.67 12.42
CA HIS A 18 9.48 9.24 12.10
C HIS A 18 8.11 8.70 11.67
N VAL A 19 7.28 9.56 11.08
CA VAL A 19 5.99 9.17 10.51
C VAL A 19 6.18 8.83 9.05
N LYS A 20 5.81 7.61 8.66
CA LYS A 20 5.80 7.18 7.27
C LYS A 20 4.57 7.74 6.56
N ILE A 21 4.76 8.31 5.37
CA ILE A 21 3.68 8.76 4.50
C ILE A 21 3.77 7.97 3.18
N LEU A 22 2.72 7.21 2.90
CA LEU A 22 2.50 6.53 1.63
C LEU A 22 1.68 7.43 0.71
N MET A 23 2.26 7.81 -0.40
CA MET A 23 1.60 8.54 -1.48
C MET A 23 1.26 7.56 -2.60
N LEU A 24 0.00 7.52 -3.03
CA LEU A 24 -0.50 6.74 -4.18
C LEU A 24 -1.10 7.71 -5.20
N ASP A 25 -0.33 8.06 -6.23
CA ASP A 25 -0.57 9.23 -7.08
C ASP A 25 -0.76 10.50 -6.23
N ASP A 26 -1.93 11.12 -6.26
CA ASP A 26 -2.28 12.32 -5.50
C ASP A 26 -2.75 12.03 -4.07
N ALA A 27 -3.03 10.77 -3.73
CA ALA A 27 -3.55 10.41 -2.40
C ALA A 27 -2.42 10.31 -1.37
N GLN A 28 -2.56 10.97 -0.22
CA GLN A 28 -1.60 10.91 0.88
C GLN A 28 -2.15 10.17 2.10
N LEU A 29 -1.43 9.15 2.54
CA LEU A 29 -1.83 8.26 3.62
C LEU A 29 -0.71 8.17 4.66
N ALA A 30 -0.99 8.57 5.90
CA ALA A 30 -0.08 8.33 7.01
C ALA A 30 -0.12 6.85 7.39
N TRP A 31 1.06 6.23 7.47
CA TRP A 31 1.24 4.84 7.83
C TRP A 31 1.80 4.76 9.25
N ILE A 32 0.95 4.36 10.18
CA ILE A 32 1.26 4.38 11.61
C ILE A 32 1.01 3.01 12.24
N ALA A 33 1.87 2.65 13.19
CA ALA A 33 1.65 1.49 14.06
C ALA A 33 0.79 1.91 15.25
N VAL A 34 -0.29 1.16 15.50
CA VAL A 34 -1.17 1.36 16.65
C VAL A 34 -1.10 0.14 17.56
N ASN A 35 -0.79 0.37 18.83
CA ASN A 35 -0.69 -0.67 19.85
C ASN A 35 -1.95 -1.54 19.86
N GLY A 36 -1.76 -2.87 19.81
CA GLY A 36 -2.85 -3.86 19.78
C GLY A 36 -3.59 -4.03 18.44
N THR A 37 -3.41 -3.14 17.46
CA THR A 37 -4.09 -3.23 16.14
C THR A 37 -3.12 -3.57 15.00
N GLY A 38 -1.84 -3.23 15.16
CA GLY A 38 -0.82 -3.32 14.12
C GLY A 38 -0.79 -2.04 13.28
N GLU A 39 -0.41 -2.17 12.02
CA GLU A 39 -0.26 -1.02 11.13
C GLU A 39 -1.59 -0.59 10.49
N ILE A 40 -1.77 0.73 10.36
CA ILE A 40 -2.94 1.33 9.72
C ILE A 40 -2.50 2.46 8.78
N LEU A 41 -3.33 2.68 7.76
CA LEU A 41 -3.30 3.86 6.89
C LEU A 41 -4.36 4.86 7.36
N VAL A 42 -4.00 6.13 7.39
CA VAL A 42 -4.89 7.24 7.78
C VAL A 42 -4.86 8.31 6.70
N THR A 43 -6.04 8.82 6.29
CA THR A 43 -6.08 9.96 5.35
C THR A 43 -5.35 11.17 5.93
N SER A 44 -4.40 11.71 5.17
CA SER A 44 -3.66 12.91 5.57
C SER A 44 -3.98 14.04 4.61
N HIS A 45 -4.51 15.14 5.15
CA HIS A 45 -4.89 16.31 4.37
C HIS A 45 -3.88 17.46 4.51
N ASN A 46 -2.92 17.31 5.41
CA ASN A 46 -1.89 18.31 5.63
C ASN A 46 -0.65 17.90 4.82
N PRO A 47 -0.09 18.81 4.00
CA PRO A 47 1.17 18.56 3.33
C PRO A 47 2.25 18.38 4.40
N HIS A 48 2.77 17.16 4.52
CA HIS A 48 3.90 16.88 5.40
C HIS A 48 5.17 17.40 4.72
N LYS A 49 6.04 18.05 5.50
CA LYS A 49 7.39 18.33 5.03
C LYS A 49 8.08 16.99 4.84
N VAL A 50 8.32 16.63 3.58
CA VAL A 50 9.03 15.40 3.22
C VAL A 50 10.50 15.61 3.53
N ASP A 51 11.04 14.84 4.45
CA ASP A 51 12.44 14.94 4.85
C ASP A 51 13.27 13.79 4.26
N TYR A 52 12.72 12.58 4.17
CA TYR A 52 13.43 11.41 3.62
C TYR A 52 12.57 10.62 2.65
N LEU A 53 13.08 10.38 1.44
CA LEU A 53 12.49 9.44 0.49
C LEU A 53 12.95 8.02 0.83
N LEU A 54 12.02 7.15 1.23
CA LEU A 54 12.31 5.75 1.54
C LEU A 54 12.23 4.86 0.30
N ALA A 55 11.21 5.08 -0.54
CA ALA A 55 11.03 4.31 -1.78
C ALA A 55 10.17 5.07 -2.79
N THR A 56 10.32 4.73 -4.07
CA THR A 56 9.46 5.16 -5.16
C THR A 56 9.32 4.03 -6.16
N GLY A 57 8.16 3.90 -6.80
CA GLY A 57 7.92 2.82 -7.76
C GLY A 57 6.50 2.79 -8.28
N LYS A 58 6.13 1.68 -8.92
CA LYS A 58 4.74 1.42 -9.34
C LYS A 58 3.98 0.74 -8.22
N TYR A 59 2.68 1.00 -8.12
CA TYR A 59 1.77 0.23 -7.27
C TYR A 59 0.66 -0.41 -8.08
N ARG A 60 0.05 -1.44 -7.51
CA ARG A 60 -1.18 -2.06 -8.03
C ARG A 60 -2.14 -2.29 -6.88
N LEU A 61 -3.39 -1.92 -7.09
CA LEU A 61 -4.50 -2.15 -6.19
C LEU A 61 -5.52 -3.02 -6.92
N TYR A 62 -5.82 -4.19 -6.38
CA TYR A 62 -6.78 -5.11 -6.97
C TYR A 62 -7.71 -5.70 -5.92
N GLU A 63 -8.87 -6.13 -6.39
CA GLU A 63 -9.83 -6.91 -5.64
C GLU A 63 -9.68 -8.37 -6.00
N VAL A 64 -9.54 -9.20 -4.98
CA VAL A 64 -9.50 -10.65 -5.08
C VAL A 64 -10.83 -11.18 -4.58
N LYS A 65 -11.46 -12.05 -5.36
CA LYS A 65 -12.70 -12.73 -4.98
C LYS A 65 -12.73 -14.13 -5.56
N ASP A 66 -13.13 -15.13 -4.79
CA ASP A 66 -13.23 -16.52 -5.24
C ASP A 66 -11.91 -17.02 -5.86
N GLU A 67 -10.76 -16.65 -5.30
CA GLU A 67 -9.43 -17.13 -5.73
C GLU A 67 -8.88 -18.14 -4.72
N PRO A 68 -8.75 -19.44 -5.08
CA PRO A 68 -8.42 -20.50 -4.11
C PRO A 68 -7.13 -20.31 -3.32
N LYS A 69 -6.19 -19.52 -3.85
CA LYS A 69 -4.85 -19.31 -3.26
C LYS A 69 -4.69 -17.94 -2.61
N LEU A 70 -5.70 -17.07 -2.66
CA LEU A 70 -5.62 -15.70 -2.20
C LEU A 70 -6.80 -15.39 -1.28
N VAL A 71 -6.61 -14.47 -0.35
CA VAL A 71 -7.68 -14.05 0.55
C VAL A 71 -8.61 -13.09 -0.19
N ASP A 72 -9.91 -13.34 -0.08
CA ASP A 72 -10.96 -12.51 -0.67
C ASP A 72 -11.04 -11.15 0.02
N GLN A 73 -10.42 -10.14 -0.60
CA GLN A 73 -10.36 -8.77 -0.12
C GLN A 73 -9.62 -7.89 -1.14
N LYS A 74 -9.37 -6.63 -0.77
CA LYS A 74 -8.46 -5.75 -1.51
C LYS A 74 -7.00 -6.03 -1.13
N HIS A 75 -6.14 -5.97 -2.13
CA HIS A 75 -4.70 -6.17 -2.05
C HIS A 75 -4.00 -4.99 -2.67
N LEU A 76 -2.95 -4.51 -2.02
CA LEU A 76 -2.05 -3.48 -2.50
C LEU A 76 -0.67 -4.09 -2.68
N GLU A 77 -0.07 -3.91 -3.85
CA GLU A 77 1.29 -4.30 -4.15
C GLU A 77 2.13 -3.06 -4.44
N LEU A 78 3.30 -2.97 -3.81
CA LEU A 78 4.28 -1.90 -4.05
C LEU A 78 5.53 -2.50 -4.71
N HIS A 79 5.94 -1.96 -5.86
CA HIS A 79 7.15 -2.42 -6.55
C HIS A 79 8.40 -1.95 -5.83
N VAL A 80 9.13 -2.88 -5.21
CA VAL A 80 10.31 -2.62 -4.39
C VAL A 80 11.63 -2.86 -5.14
N GLY A 81 11.58 -2.85 -6.48
CA GLY A 81 12.74 -3.04 -7.35
C GLY A 81 13.05 -4.51 -7.65
N ARG A 82 14.02 -4.76 -8.55
CA ARG A 82 14.41 -6.12 -9.00
C ARG A 82 13.23 -7.01 -9.42
N LYS A 83 12.21 -6.41 -10.06
CA LYS A 83 10.97 -7.09 -10.46
C LYS A 83 10.20 -7.69 -9.27
N LYS A 84 10.37 -7.15 -8.07
CA LYS A 84 9.72 -7.62 -6.84
C LYS A 84 8.64 -6.65 -6.38
N TRP A 85 7.58 -7.21 -5.84
CA TRP A 85 6.43 -6.50 -5.31
C TRP A 85 6.21 -6.93 -3.87
N GLN A 86 6.18 -5.96 -2.95
CA GLN A 86 5.76 -6.21 -1.59
C GLN A 86 4.23 -6.16 -1.53
N GLY A 87 3.61 -7.26 -1.12
CA GLY A 87 2.16 -7.37 -0.99
C GLY A 87 1.66 -6.88 0.37
N TYR A 88 0.45 -6.33 0.36
CA TYR A 88 -0.28 -5.87 1.52
C TYR A 88 -1.76 -6.22 1.41
N LEU A 89 -2.29 -6.79 2.46
CA LEU A 89 -3.71 -7.06 2.63
C LEU A 89 -4.39 -5.80 3.18
N LEU A 90 -5.49 -5.40 2.55
CA LEU A 90 -6.36 -4.29 2.96
C LEU A 90 -7.77 -4.83 3.32
N PRO A 91 -7.99 -5.39 4.53
CA PRO A 91 -9.26 -6.02 4.90
C PRO A 91 -10.47 -5.09 4.80
N THR A 92 -10.23 -3.78 4.94
CA THR A 92 -11.27 -2.76 4.86
C THR A 92 -11.11 -1.82 3.66
N GLY A 93 -10.24 -2.15 2.70
CA GLY A 93 -9.83 -1.26 1.62
C GLY A 93 -8.96 -0.09 2.06
N LEU A 94 -8.72 0.87 1.16
CA LEU A 94 -8.02 2.11 1.49
C LEU A 94 -8.91 3.05 2.32
N PRO A 95 -8.31 3.95 3.13
CA PRO A 95 -9.04 5.01 3.80
C PRO A 95 -9.81 5.91 2.83
N THR A 96 -10.95 6.44 3.27
CA THR A 96 -11.78 7.40 2.53
C THR A 96 -12.16 8.56 3.46
N ASP A 97 -12.77 9.62 2.92
CA ASP A 97 -13.21 10.78 3.73
C ASP A 97 -14.19 10.38 4.84
N LYS A 98 -15.05 9.39 4.56
CA LYS A 98 -16.01 8.84 5.53
C LYS A 98 -15.34 7.88 6.52
N LYS A 99 -14.36 7.10 6.07
CA LYS A 99 -13.62 6.13 6.89
C LYS A 99 -12.13 6.46 6.86
N LYS A 100 -11.73 7.36 7.77
CA LYS A 100 -10.38 7.92 7.79
C LYS A 100 -9.26 6.94 8.12
N ARG A 101 -9.58 5.72 8.59
CA ARG A 101 -8.59 4.71 9.00
C ARG A 101 -8.87 3.37 8.35
N ALA A 102 -7.83 2.73 7.85
CA ALA A 102 -7.90 1.37 7.32
C ALA A 102 -6.69 0.55 7.77
N ARG A 103 -6.90 -0.75 7.98
CA ARG A 103 -5.83 -1.67 8.35
C ARG A 103 -5.01 -2.03 7.12
N ILE A 104 -3.69 -2.07 7.27
CA ILE A 104 -2.74 -2.58 6.28
C ILE A 104 -1.92 -3.69 6.92
N ILE A 105 -1.79 -4.83 6.24
CA ILE A 105 -1.08 -5.99 6.77
C ILE A 105 -0.11 -6.48 5.71
N ALA A 106 1.19 -6.43 6.00
CA ALA A 106 2.21 -6.95 5.09
C ALA A 106 2.06 -8.47 4.89
N THR A 107 2.12 -8.92 3.65
CA THR A 107 2.27 -10.35 3.34
C THR A 107 3.72 -10.78 3.61
N LYS A 108 3.91 -12.02 4.07
CA LYS A 108 5.26 -12.58 4.25
C LYS A 108 6.01 -12.74 2.92
N GLU A 109 5.27 -12.85 1.83
CA GLU A 109 5.81 -13.11 0.50
C GLU A 109 6.09 -11.80 -0.23
N ILE A 110 7.29 -11.73 -0.82
CA ILE A 110 7.63 -10.75 -1.84
C ILE A 110 7.34 -11.40 -3.19
N ILE A 111 6.38 -10.86 -3.92
CA ILE A 111 5.89 -11.40 -5.18
C ILE A 111 6.89 -11.03 -6.28
N SER A 112 7.49 -12.03 -6.91
CA SER A 112 8.40 -11.81 -8.04
C SER A 112 7.60 -11.77 -9.33
N ALA A 113 7.83 -10.76 -10.18
CA ALA A 113 7.16 -10.69 -11.47
C ALA A 113 7.54 -11.93 -12.32
N PRO A 114 6.62 -12.45 -13.14
CA PRO A 114 6.92 -13.56 -14.03
C PRO A 114 8.10 -13.21 -14.96
N LYS A 115 8.97 -14.18 -15.25
CA LYS A 115 10.00 -14.04 -16.30
C LYS A 115 9.28 -13.92 -17.65
N GLY A 116 9.15 -12.71 -18.22
CA GLY A 116 8.73 -12.58 -19.63
C GLY A 116 7.96 -11.33 -20.04
N SER A 117 8.39 -10.13 -19.65
CA SER A 117 7.91 -8.90 -20.28
C SER A 117 9.08 -7.92 -20.38
N ASP A 118 9.79 -8.02 -21.50
CA ASP A 118 10.67 -7.00 -22.04
C ASP A 118 9.86 -6.14 -23.02
#